data_AF-A0A7C9ABF0-F1
#
_entry.id   AF-A0A7C9ABF0-F1
#
_cell.length_a   1.000
_cell.length_b   1.000
_cell.length_c   1.000
_cell.angle_alpha   90.00
_cell.angle_beta   90.00
_cell.angle_gamma   90.00
#
_symmetry.space_group_name_H-M   'P 1'
#
loop_
_entity.id
_entity.type
_entity.pdbx_description
1 polymer ?
#
loop_
_entity_poly.entity_id
_entity_poly.type
_entity_poly.pdbx_seq_one_letter_code
_entity_poly.pdbx_strand_id
1 'polypeptide(L)'
;SSTAQTTIEIDSLYEGVDFYTTITRARFEELNMDLFRKCMEPVEKCLRDAKMDKSTVHDVVLVGGSTRIPKVQSLLQDFFNGKELCKSINPDEAVAYGAAVQAAILSGEGNEKVQDLLLLDVTPLSLGLETAGGV
;
A
#
# COMPACT_ATOMS: atom_id res chain seq x y z
N SER A 1 -9.52 11.38 -1.43
CA SER A 1 -10.62 12.31 -1.75
C SER A 1 -10.30 13.05 -3.04
N SER A 2 -11.25 13.15 -3.96
CA SER A 2 -11.10 13.89 -5.23
C SER A 2 -11.19 15.41 -5.04
N THR A 3 -11.71 15.89 -3.91
CA THR A 3 -11.93 17.33 -3.66
C THR A 3 -10.71 18.00 -3.03
N ALA A 4 -10.54 19.30 -3.29
CA ALA A 4 -9.43 20.09 -2.74
C ALA A 4 -9.68 20.53 -1.28
N GLN A 5 -10.94 20.47 -0.82
CA GLN A 5 -11.36 20.77 0.55
C GLN A 5 -12.65 20.01 0.88
N THR A 6 -12.96 19.89 2.16
CA THR A 6 -14.24 19.38 2.66
C THR A 6 -14.59 20.07 3.97
N THR A 7 -15.88 20.17 4.25
CA THR A 7 -16.38 20.65 5.54
C THR A 7 -16.62 19.46 6.47
N ILE A 8 -16.34 19.65 7.76
CA ILE A 8 -16.64 18.73 8.84
C ILE A 8 -17.67 19.44 9.71
N GLU A 9 -18.86 18.84 9.82
CA GLU A 9 -19.98 19.36 10.58
C GLU A 9 -20.45 18.26 11.53
N ILE A 10 -20.49 18.55 12.82
CA ILE A 10 -20.92 17.61 13.86
C ILE A 10 -21.75 18.37 14.89
N ASP A 11 -23.04 18.02 14.97
CA ASP A 11 -23.97 18.62 15.93
C ASP A 11 -23.62 18.20 17.37
N SER A 12 -23.68 19.15 18.30
CA SER A 12 -23.46 18.95 19.74
C SER A 12 -22.21 18.12 20.08
N LEU A 13 -21.09 18.41 19.41
CA LEU A 13 -19.83 17.68 19.57
C LEU A 13 -19.36 17.64 21.03
N TYR A 14 -19.47 18.74 21.76
CA TYR A 14 -19.06 18.82 23.16
C TYR A 14 -19.91 19.83 23.94
N GLU A 15 -20.49 19.41 25.07
CA GLU A 15 -21.32 20.25 25.95
C GLU A 15 -22.47 21.00 25.22
N GLY A 16 -23.05 20.37 24.20
CA GLY A 16 -24.12 20.97 23.38
C GLY A 16 -23.64 22.03 22.38
N VAL A 17 -22.32 22.18 22.19
CA VAL A 17 -21.72 23.05 21.19
C VAL A 17 -21.52 22.29 19.88
N ASP A 18 -22.07 22.82 18.79
CA ASP A 18 -21.88 22.31 17.44
C ASP A 18 -20.45 22.59 16.94
N PHE A 19 -19.89 21.65 16.17
CA PHE A 19 -18.58 21.79 15.56
C PHE A 19 -18.69 21.94 14.05
N TYR A 20 -18.11 23.02 13.55
CA TYR A 20 -18.04 23.32 12.12
C TYR A 20 -16.63 23.75 11.76
N THR A 21 -16.01 23.05 10.81
CA THR A 21 -14.70 23.46 10.28
C THR A 21 -14.51 23.00 8.84
N THR A 22 -13.56 23.61 8.13
CA THR A 22 -13.14 23.18 6.80
C THR A 22 -11.72 22.66 6.86
N ILE A 23 -11.48 21.47 6.28
CA ILE A 23 -10.14 20.94 6.07
C ILE A 23 -9.80 20.93 4.58
N THR A 24 -8.68 21.55 4.24
CA THR A 24 -8.14 21.52 2.88
C THR A 24 -7.26 20.29 2.69
N ARG A 25 -7.13 19.83 1.45
CA ARG A 25 -6.19 18.76 1.09
C ARG A 25 -4.77 19.11 1.50
N ALA A 26 -4.34 20.35 1.26
CA ALA A 26 -3.03 20.83 1.66
C ALA A 26 -2.79 20.68 3.16
N ARG A 27 -3.78 21.04 4.00
CA ARG A 27 -3.68 20.86 5.45
C ARG A 27 -3.65 19.38 5.85
N PHE A 28 -4.49 18.54 5.24
CA PHE A 28 -4.44 17.09 5.47
C PHE A 28 -3.07 16.49 5.11
N GLU A 29 -2.51 16.89 3.96
CA GLU A 29 -1.20 16.42 3.51
C GLU A 29 -0.07 16.90 4.42
N GLU A 30 -0.12 18.15 4.87
CA GLU A 30 0.82 18.71 5.85
C GLU A 30 0.80 17.92 7.17
N LEU A 31 -0.39 17.66 7.72
CA LEU A 31 -0.58 16.93 8.97
C LEU A 31 -0.05 15.48 8.94
N ASN A 32 0.07 14.88 7.76
CA ASN A 32 0.45 13.47 7.59
C ASN A 32 1.76 13.30 6.80
N MET A 33 2.47 14.39 6.50
CA MET A 33 3.64 14.35 5.60
C MET A 33 4.75 13.45 6.12
N ASP A 34 4.95 13.39 7.44
CA ASP A 34 5.95 12.51 8.06
C ASP A 34 5.58 11.03 7.85
N LEU A 35 4.31 10.67 8.03
CA LEU A 35 3.81 9.31 7.79
C LEU A 35 3.94 8.92 6.31
N PHE A 36 3.58 9.82 5.39
CA PHE A 36 3.70 9.56 3.96
C PHE A 36 5.15 9.35 3.52
N ARG A 37 6.10 10.09 4.11
CA ARG A 37 7.53 9.90 3.86
C ARG A 37 8.05 8.57 4.42
N LYS A 38 7.63 8.19 5.63
CA LYS A 38 7.99 6.88 6.23
C LYS A 38 7.53 5.71 5.35
N CYS A 39 6.44 5.83 4.61
CA CYS A 39 6.01 4.81 3.66
C CYS A 39 7.00 4.56 2.52
N MET A 40 7.93 5.48 2.23
CA MET A 40 8.94 5.30 1.17
C MET A 40 10.12 4.44 1.65
N GLU A 41 10.40 4.41 2.96
CA GLU A 41 11.54 3.66 3.51
C GLU A 41 11.44 2.14 3.20
N PRO A 42 10.27 1.48 3.33
CA PRO A 42 10.11 0.09 2.91
C PRO A 42 10.29 -0.13 1.40
N VAL A 43 9.88 0.84 0.56
CA VAL A 43 10.03 0.75 -0.90
C VAL A 43 11.52 0.73 -1.26
N GLU A 44 12.29 1.65 -0.68
CA GLU A 44 13.73 1.68 -0.87
C GLU A 44 14.42 0.44 -0.32
N LYS A 45 14.02 -0.02 0.88
CA LYS A 45 14.58 -1.22 1.50
C LYS A 45 14.33 -2.45 0.62
N CYS A 46 13.13 -2.61 0.09
CA CYS A 46 12.78 -3.70 -0.82
C CYS A 46 13.70 -3.75 -2.05
N LEU A 47 13.93 -2.61 -2.70
CA LEU A 47 14.84 -2.53 -3.85
C LEU A 47 16.30 -2.82 -3.48
N ARG A 48 16.77 -2.33 -2.32
CA ARG A 48 18.12 -2.62 -1.83
C ARG A 48 18.31 -4.10 -1.54
N ASP A 49 17.36 -4.72 -0.84
CA ASP A 49 17.42 -6.14 -0.47
C ASP A 49 17.36 -7.03 -1.73
N ALA A 50 16.57 -6.63 -2.73
CA ALA A 50 16.51 -7.27 -4.05
C ALA A 50 17.71 -6.97 -4.96
N LYS A 51 18.59 -6.03 -4.58
CA LYS A 51 19.71 -5.51 -5.39
C LYS A 51 19.25 -5.00 -6.77
N MET A 52 18.10 -4.35 -6.81
CA MET A 52 17.49 -3.84 -8.04
C MET A 52 17.56 -2.32 -8.09
N ASP A 53 17.88 -1.78 -9.27
CA ASP A 53 17.67 -0.37 -9.54
C ASP A 53 16.19 -0.08 -9.78
N LYS A 54 15.70 1.06 -9.30
CA LYS A 54 14.29 1.46 -9.50
C LYS A 54 13.90 1.58 -10.99
N SER A 55 14.86 1.82 -11.89
CA SER A 55 14.61 1.91 -13.33
C SER A 55 14.24 0.56 -13.96
N THR A 56 14.58 -0.56 -13.31
CA THR A 56 14.26 -1.91 -13.81
C THR A 56 12.87 -2.38 -13.38
N VAL A 57 12.20 -1.63 -12.52
CA VAL A 57 10.79 -1.85 -12.18
C VAL A 57 9.94 -1.49 -13.40
N HIS A 58 9.19 -2.45 -13.91
CA HIS A 58 8.36 -2.25 -15.10
C HIS A 58 7.05 -1.54 -14.74
N ASP A 59 6.36 -2.06 -13.73
CA ASP A 59 5.07 -1.58 -13.27
C ASP A 59 5.04 -1.37 -11.76
N VAL A 60 4.25 -0.40 -11.31
CA VAL A 60 3.99 -0.13 -9.89
C VAL A 60 2.51 -0.31 -9.65
N VAL A 61 2.13 -1.44 -9.05
CA VAL A 61 0.73 -1.79 -8.74
C VAL A 61 0.36 -1.25 -7.36
N LEU A 62 -0.78 -0.56 -7.28
CA LEU A 62 -1.30 -0.01 -6.04
C LEU A 62 -2.39 -0.91 -5.46
N VAL A 63 -2.25 -1.31 -4.20
CA VAL A 63 -3.22 -2.14 -3.48
C VAL A 63 -3.49 -1.54 -2.10
N GLY A 64 -4.76 -1.55 -1.67
CA GLY A 64 -5.23 -0.97 -0.41
C GLY A 64 -5.77 0.46 -0.54
N GLY A 65 -6.84 0.77 0.19
CA GLY A 65 -7.60 2.02 0.04
C GLY A 65 -6.79 3.31 0.24
N SER A 66 -5.80 3.32 1.13
CA SER A 66 -4.95 4.50 1.37
C SER A 66 -4.07 4.87 0.17
N THR A 67 -3.85 3.95 -0.77
CA THR A 67 -3.15 4.26 -2.04
C THR A 67 -3.92 5.26 -2.91
N ARG A 68 -5.21 5.51 -2.62
CA ARG A 68 -6.03 6.52 -3.29
C ARG A 68 -5.68 7.96 -2.87
N ILE A 69 -4.80 8.16 -1.88
CA ILE A 69 -4.35 9.48 -1.44
C ILE A 69 -3.44 10.08 -2.53
N PRO A 70 -3.78 11.25 -3.12
CA PRO A 70 -2.98 11.83 -4.21
C PRO A 70 -1.52 12.09 -3.86
N LYS A 71 -1.24 12.54 -2.62
CA LYS A 71 0.15 12.75 -2.16
C LYS A 71 0.97 11.47 -2.12
N VAL A 72 0.38 10.35 -1.69
CA VAL A 72 1.08 9.04 -1.66
C VAL A 72 1.42 8.59 -3.09
N GLN A 73 0.47 8.74 -4.03
CA GLN A 73 0.72 8.44 -5.44
C GLN A 73 1.81 9.34 -6.03
N SER A 74 1.76 10.65 -5.77
CA SER A 74 2.78 11.61 -6.21
C SER A 74 4.17 11.22 -5.71
N LEU A 75 4.30 10.89 -4.42
CA LEU A 75 5.58 10.49 -3.83
C LEU A 75 6.14 9.21 -4.49
N LEU A 76 5.29 8.23 -4.77
CA LEU A 76 5.68 7.02 -5.50
C LEU A 76 6.09 7.31 -6.95
N GLN A 77 5.33 8.16 -7.65
CA GLN A 77 5.68 8.57 -9.02
C GLN A 77 7.03 9.28 -9.04
N ASP A 78 7.24 10.24 -8.14
CA ASP A 78 8.51 10.96 -8.00
C ASP A 78 9.66 10.00 -7.68
N PHE A 79 9.42 9.04 -6.79
CA PHE A 79 10.39 8.01 -6.44
C PHE A 79 10.81 7.19 -7.66
N PHE A 80 9.85 6.73 -8.47
CA PHE A 80 10.04 5.98 -9.71
C PHE A 80 10.22 6.88 -10.95
N ASN A 81 10.78 8.08 -10.79
CA ASN A 81 11.19 8.97 -11.90
C ASN A 81 10.04 9.35 -12.85
N GLY A 82 8.86 9.60 -12.30
CA GLY A 82 7.66 10.00 -13.04
C GLY A 82 6.92 8.85 -13.74
N LYS A 83 7.29 7.59 -13.46
CA LYS A 83 6.60 6.41 -14.00
C LYS A 83 5.11 6.46 -13.67
N GLU A 84 4.27 6.10 -14.65
CA GLU A 84 2.83 5.98 -14.43
C GLU A 84 2.53 4.79 -13.51
N LEU A 85 1.67 5.03 -12.51
CA LEU A 85 1.24 3.97 -11.59
C LEU A 85 0.14 3.14 -12.24
N CYS A 86 0.18 1.82 -12.05
CA CYS A 86 -0.80 0.91 -12.61
C CYS A 86 -2.17 1.11 -11.94
N LYS A 87 -3.19 1.39 -12.77
CA LYS A 87 -4.58 1.62 -12.37
C LYS A 87 -5.55 0.58 -12.94
N SER A 88 -5.06 -0.44 -13.63
CA SER A 88 -5.88 -1.49 -14.24
C SER A 88 -6.36 -2.54 -13.23
N ILE A 89 -5.87 -2.49 -11.98
CA ILE A 89 -6.20 -3.42 -10.91
C ILE A 89 -7.02 -2.69 -9.85
N ASN A 90 -8.12 -3.31 -9.40
CA ASN A 90 -8.94 -2.76 -8.32
C ASN A 90 -8.18 -2.89 -6.97
N PRO A 91 -7.81 -1.77 -6.32
CA PRO A 91 -6.98 -1.81 -5.11
C PRO A 91 -7.68 -2.44 -3.90
N ASP A 92 -9.02 -2.51 -3.88
CA ASP A 92 -9.78 -3.04 -2.75
C ASP A 92 -10.04 -4.55 -2.87
N GLU A 93 -9.97 -5.10 -4.09
CA GLU A 93 -10.30 -6.49 -4.38
C GLU A 93 -9.09 -7.35 -4.76
N ALA A 94 -7.98 -6.73 -5.17
CA ALA A 94 -6.80 -7.44 -5.68
C ALA A 94 -6.30 -8.56 -4.76
N VAL A 95 -6.28 -8.30 -3.44
CA VAL A 95 -5.83 -9.28 -2.44
C VAL A 95 -6.78 -10.47 -2.36
N ALA A 96 -8.09 -10.21 -2.28
CA ALA A 96 -9.10 -11.26 -2.19
C ALA A 96 -9.14 -12.09 -3.48
N TYR A 97 -8.96 -11.44 -4.63
CA TYR A 97 -8.90 -12.09 -5.93
C TYR A 97 -7.70 -13.05 -6.01
N GLY A 98 -6.50 -12.59 -5.65
CA GLY A 98 -5.30 -13.44 -5.62
C GLY A 98 -5.44 -14.62 -4.66
N ALA A 99 -6.03 -14.39 -3.48
CA ALA A 99 -6.31 -15.46 -2.52
C ALA A 99 -7.29 -16.50 -3.06
N ALA A 100 -8.35 -16.08 -3.76
CA ALA A 100 -9.31 -16.99 -4.38
C ALA A 100 -8.68 -17.83 -5.50
N VAL A 101 -7.79 -17.24 -6.30
CA VAL A 101 -7.01 -17.98 -7.32
C VAL A 101 -6.15 -19.04 -6.64
N GLN A 102 -5.44 -18.70 -5.56
CA GLN A 102 -4.62 -19.66 -4.82
C GLN A 102 -5.47 -20.76 -4.17
N ALA A 103 -6.65 -20.44 -3.66
CA ALA A 103 -7.57 -21.43 -3.10
C ALA A 103 -8.06 -22.43 -4.16
N ALA A 104 -8.35 -21.96 -5.39
CA ALA A 104 -8.74 -22.82 -6.50
C ALA A 104 -7.61 -23.81 -6.89
N ILE A 105 -6.36 -23.33 -6.93
CA ILE A 105 -5.18 -24.18 -7.16
C ILE A 105 -5.10 -25.30 -6.11
N LEU A 106 -5.27 -24.94 -4.83
CA LEU A 106 -5.19 -25.90 -3.73
C LEU A 106 -6.38 -26.87 -3.67
N SER A 107 -7.57 -26.47 -4.14
CA SER A 107 -8.74 -27.35 -4.23
C SER A 107 -8.71 -28.24 -5.47
N GLY A 108 -7.78 -28.01 -6.40
CA GLY A 108 -7.73 -28.70 -7.71
C GLY A 108 -8.83 -28.23 -8.67
N GLU A 109 -9.51 -27.13 -8.38
CA GLU A 109 -10.53 -26.53 -9.24
C GLU A 109 -9.90 -25.45 -10.14
N GLY A 110 -10.34 -25.36 -11.40
CA GLY A 110 -9.86 -24.33 -12.34
C GLY A 110 -9.42 -24.90 -13.69
N ASN A 111 -8.88 -24.04 -14.54
CA ASN A 111 -8.33 -24.43 -15.85
C ASN A 111 -6.82 -24.69 -15.75
N GLU A 112 -6.25 -25.30 -16.80
CA GLU A 112 -4.81 -25.60 -16.88
C GLU A 112 -3.93 -24.37 -16.61
N LYS A 113 -4.36 -23.17 -17.07
CA LYS A 113 -3.62 -21.92 -16.86
C LYS A 113 -3.48 -21.53 -15.39
N VAL A 114 -4.45 -21.89 -14.55
CA VAL A 114 -4.41 -21.62 -13.11
C VAL A 114 -3.54 -22.67 -12.40
N GLN A 115 -3.53 -23.92 -12.88
CA GLN A 115 -2.74 -24.98 -12.27
C GLN A 115 -1.22 -24.87 -12.49
N ASP A 116 -0.79 -24.24 -13.58
CA ASP A 116 0.64 -24.01 -13.87
C ASP A 116 1.25 -22.84 -13.07
N LEU A 117 0.48 -22.19 -12.19
CA LEU A 117 0.95 -21.04 -11.43
C LEU A 117 1.83 -21.46 -10.26
N LEU A 118 3.10 -21.06 -10.31
CA LEU A 118 4.07 -21.26 -9.23
C LEU A 118 4.26 -19.98 -8.43
N LEU A 119 4.06 -20.05 -7.10
CA LEU A 119 4.37 -18.99 -6.16
C LEU A 119 5.61 -19.35 -5.35
N LEU A 120 6.59 -18.44 -5.35
CA LEU A 120 7.77 -18.51 -4.49
C LEU A 120 7.75 -17.26 -3.61
N ASP A 121 7.70 -17.46 -2.29
CA ASP A 121 7.64 -16.39 -1.31
C ASP A 121 8.85 -16.44 -0.36
N VAL A 122 9.08 -15.36 0.39
CA VAL A 122 10.24 -15.19 1.27
C VAL A 122 9.82 -14.98 2.72
N THR A 123 10.67 -15.39 3.67
CA THR A 123 10.45 -15.06 5.09
C THR A 123 10.84 -13.60 5.36
N PRO A 124 9.95 -12.75 5.91
CA PRO A 124 10.19 -11.30 5.98
C PRO A 124 11.22 -10.87 7.03
N LEU A 125 11.51 -11.73 8.00
CA LEU A 125 12.46 -11.47 9.09
C LEU A 125 13.40 -12.68 9.27
N SER A 126 14.63 -12.41 9.69
CA SER A 126 15.58 -13.45 10.04
C SER A 126 15.09 -14.25 11.24
N LEU A 127 15.20 -15.57 11.15
CA LEU A 127 14.88 -16.49 12.24
C LEU A 127 16.17 -16.88 12.96
N GLY A 128 16.19 -16.72 14.27
CA GLY A 128 17.28 -17.15 15.15
C GLY A 128 16.75 -18.01 16.28
N LEU A 129 17.61 -18.86 16.84
CA LEU A 129 17.34 -19.61 18.07
C LEU A 129 18.42 -19.28 19.10
N GLU A 130 18.04 -19.20 20.37
CA GLU A 130 18.95 -19.02 21.50
C GLU A 130 18.98 -20.33 22.29
N THR A 131 20.16 -20.88 22.54
CA THR A 131 20.30 -22.07 23.39
C THR A 131 20.68 -21.68 24.82
N ALA A 132 20.33 -22.53 25.79
CA ALA A 132 20.64 -22.31 27.19
C ALA A 132 22.18 -22.23 27.38
N GLY A 133 22.67 -21.01 27.64
CA GLY A 133 24.10 -20.70 27.69
C GLY A 133 24.51 -19.46 26.90
N GLY A 134 23.60 -18.84 26.15
CA GLY A 134 23.90 -17.63 25.35
C GLY A 134 24.77 -17.93 24.12
N VAL A 135 24.75 -19.19 23.65
CA VAL A 135 25.38 -19.66 22.42
C VAL A 135 24.32 -20.19 21.46
#